data_AF-A5W747-F1
#
_entry.id   AF-A5W747-F1
#
_cell.length_a   1.000
_cell.length_b   1.000
_cell.length_c   1.000
_cell.angle_alpha   90.00
_cell.angle_beta   90.00
_cell.angle_gamma   90.00
#
_symmetry.space_group_name_H-M   'P 1'
#
loop_
_entity.id
_entity.type
_entity.pdbx_description
1 polymer ?
#
loop_
_entity_poly.entity_id
_entity_poly.type
_entity_poly.pdbx_seq_one_letter_code
_entity_poly.pdbx_strand_id
1 'polypeptide(L)'
;MNTESAPLQSGIIMVTDPDQDFNELIVPEKYGETFTLNVTLSKPRKIQFSDIPSASIITLSGYNWSVKLKTTHHPAGLEPNDIDYYARTYDNNAFIKEGLGVEVMEKTGTASRDSLKKIEVTLSKQPGLPSTSRE
;
A
#
# COMPACT_ATOMS: atom_id res chain seq x y z
N MET A 1 5.70 -22.90 -18.80
CA MET A 1 5.58 -22.22 -17.50
C MET A 1 4.49 -21.17 -17.65
N ASN A 2 3.34 -21.37 -17.01
CA ASN A 2 2.27 -20.36 -17.03
C ASN A 2 2.75 -19.19 -16.18
N THR A 3 3.12 -18.08 -16.82
CA THR A 3 3.20 -16.80 -16.14
C THR A 3 1.77 -16.41 -15.83
N GLU A 4 1.30 -16.72 -14.62
CA GLU A 4 0.05 -16.12 -14.12
C GLU A 4 0.27 -14.61 -14.13
N SER A 5 -0.34 -13.96 -15.11
CA SER A 5 -0.40 -12.51 -15.16
C SER A 5 -1.31 -12.06 -14.03
N ALA A 6 -0.82 -11.15 -13.18
CA ALA A 6 -1.67 -10.39 -12.28
C ALA A 6 -2.83 -9.79 -13.11
N PRO A 7 -4.09 -10.14 -12.83
CA PRO A 7 -5.23 -9.54 -13.53
C PRO A 7 -5.19 -8.02 -13.33
N LEU A 8 -5.52 -7.27 -14.40
CA LEU A 8 -5.72 -5.83 -14.31
C LEU A 8 -6.97 -5.59 -13.45
N GLN A 9 -6.80 -4.90 -12.34
CA GLN A 9 -7.90 -4.37 -11.54
C GLN A 9 -7.59 -2.95 -11.07
N SER A 10 -8.65 -2.21 -10.76
CA SER A 10 -8.53 -0.95 -10.03
C SER A 10 -8.62 -1.24 -8.55
N GLY A 11 -7.96 -0.40 -7.74
CA GLY A 11 -7.99 -0.51 -6.30
C GLY A 11 -8.12 0.86 -5.64
N ILE A 12 -8.47 0.88 -4.37
CA ILE A 12 -8.69 2.09 -3.61
C ILE A 12 -7.91 2.01 -2.30
N ILE A 13 -7.19 3.09 -1.98
CA ILE A 13 -6.64 3.33 -0.66
C ILE A 13 -7.31 4.55 -0.07
N MET A 14 -7.95 4.40 1.09
CA MET A 14 -8.60 5.51 1.79
C MET A 14 -7.98 5.70 3.17
N VAL A 15 -7.74 6.95 3.52
CA VAL A 15 -7.30 7.39 4.84
C VAL A 15 -8.39 8.25 5.44
N THR A 16 -8.75 7.98 6.69
CA THR A 16 -9.83 8.70 7.39
C THR A 16 -9.31 9.26 8.71
N ASP A 17 -9.79 10.43 9.09
CA ASP A 17 -9.54 11.02 10.40
C ASP A 17 -10.70 10.73 11.40
N PRO A 18 -10.58 11.11 12.69
CA PRO A 18 -11.64 10.89 13.67
C PRO A 18 -12.94 11.65 13.40
N ASP A 19 -12.88 12.72 12.61
CA ASP A 19 -14.01 13.58 12.26
C ASP A 19 -14.73 13.08 10.99
N GLN A 20 -14.28 11.95 10.44
CA GLN A 20 -14.77 11.28 9.23
C GLN A 20 -14.38 11.97 7.91
N ASP A 21 -13.50 12.98 7.95
CA ASP A 21 -12.88 13.50 6.75
C ASP A 21 -11.92 12.45 6.17
N PHE A 22 -11.80 12.43 4.84
CA PHE A 22 -10.99 11.42 4.17
C PHE A 22 -10.12 11.98 3.04
N ASN A 23 -9.02 11.28 2.79
CA ASN A 23 -8.27 11.33 1.54
C ASN A 23 -8.36 9.97 0.87
N GLU A 24 -8.41 9.97 -0.47
CA GLU A 24 -8.52 8.75 -1.25
C GLU A 24 -7.48 8.76 -2.38
N LEU A 25 -6.91 7.58 -2.64
CA LEU A 25 -6.10 7.29 -3.81
C LEU A 25 -6.79 6.20 -4.63
N ILE A 26 -7.22 6.55 -5.83
CA ILE A 26 -7.69 5.60 -6.83
C ILE A 26 -6.46 5.08 -7.58
N VAL A 27 -6.24 3.78 -7.52
CA VAL A 27 -5.19 3.06 -8.23
C VAL A 27 -5.81 2.47 -9.50
N PRO A 28 -5.49 3.01 -10.69
CA PRO A 28 -6.11 2.55 -11.94
C PRO A 28 -5.55 1.20 -12.41
N GLU A 29 -6.26 0.60 -13.36
CA GLU A 29 -5.87 -0.61 -14.09
C GLU A 29 -4.67 -0.35 -15.02
N LYS A 30 -3.48 -0.27 -14.44
CA LYS A 30 -2.22 0.02 -15.16
C LYS A 30 -1.08 -0.89 -14.70
N TYR A 31 0.04 -0.83 -15.42
CA TYR A 31 1.26 -1.58 -15.08
C TYR A 31 2.45 -0.65 -14.92
N GLY A 32 3.33 -0.95 -13.97
CA GLY A 32 4.64 -0.31 -13.82
C GLY A 32 4.64 1.17 -13.42
N GLU A 33 3.47 1.80 -13.24
CA GLU A 33 3.33 3.19 -12.82
C GLU A 33 3.31 3.32 -11.30
N THR A 34 3.73 4.49 -10.82
CA THR A 34 3.63 4.88 -9.41
C THR A 34 2.58 5.96 -9.23
N PHE A 35 1.67 5.75 -8.30
CA PHE A 35 0.63 6.69 -7.89
C PHE A 35 0.95 7.23 -6.50
N THR A 36 0.62 8.48 -6.24
CA THR A 36 0.96 9.15 -4.97
C THR A 36 -0.24 9.90 -4.42
N LEU A 37 -0.46 9.75 -3.12
CA LEU A 37 -1.37 10.58 -2.34
C LEU A 37 -0.57 11.31 -1.26
N ASN A 38 -0.64 12.65 -1.28
CA ASN A 38 -0.18 13.48 -0.17
C ASN A 38 -1.36 13.68 0.78
N VAL A 39 -1.18 13.28 2.04
CA VAL A 39 -2.23 13.32 3.05
C VAL A 39 -2.36 14.73 3.61
N THR A 40 -3.54 15.32 3.46
CA THR A 40 -3.86 16.69 3.89
C THR A 40 -4.66 16.73 5.20
N LEU A 41 -5.14 15.58 5.68
CA LEU A 41 -5.86 15.46 6.94
C LEU A 41 -5.02 15.94 8.13
N SER A 42 -5.71 16.56 9.10
CA SER A 42 -5.06 17.02 10.33
C SER A 42 -4.66 15.85 11.24
N LYS A 43 -5.47 14.79 11.25
CA LYS A 43 -5.28 13.59 12.10
C LYS A 43 -5.53 12.30 11.32
N PRO A 44 -4.70 11.96 10.32
CA PRO A 44 -4.89 10.74 9.53
C PRO A 44 -4.76 9.52 10.43
N ARG A 45 -5.89 8.89 10.75
CA ARG A 45 -5.99 7.90 11.82
C ARG A 45 -6.09 6.49 11.27
N LYS A 46 -7.09 6.24 10.42
CA LYS A 46 -7.39 4.93 9.88
C LYS A 46 -6.99 4.82 8.43
N ILE A 47 -6.64 3.61 8.01
CA ILE A 47 -6.40 3.28 6.61
C ILE A 47 -7.13 2.01 6.24
N GLN A 48 -7.65 1.97 5.02
CA GLN A 48 -8.27 0.80 4.40
C GLN A 48 -7.77 0.63 2.97
N PHE A 49 -7.63 -0.61 2.53
CA PHE A 49 -7.31 -0.96 1.14
C PHE A 49 -8.41 -1.85 0.58
N SER A 50 -8.87 -1.54 -0.62
CA SER A 50 -9.85 -2.35 -1.34
C SER A 50 -9.32 -2.70 -2.72
N ASP A 51 -9.34 -3.99 -3.06
CA ASP A 51 -9.03 -4.51 -4.39
C ASP A 51 -7.71 -4.00 -4.98
N ILE A 52 -6.66 -3.89 -4.17
CA ILE A 52 -5.35 -3.42 -4.68
C ILE A 52 -4.76 -4.49 -5.61
N PRO A 53 -4.25 -4.11 -6.81
CA PRO A 53 -3.64 -5.06 -7.73
C PRO A 53 -2.55 -5.89 -7.06
N SER A 54 -2.49 -7.18 -7.39
CA SER A 54 -1.46 -8.08 -6.85
C SER A 54 -0.05 -7.64 -7.27
N ALA A 55 0.97 -8.02 -6.49
CA ALA A 55 2.37 -7.66 -6.72
C ALA A 55 2.64 -6.15 -6.75
N SER A 56 1.74 -5.35 -6.17
CA SER A 56 1.95 -3.91 -5.96
C SER A 56 2.78 -3.68 -4.71
N ILE A 57 3.57 -2.62 -4.75
CA ILE A 57 4.33 -2.12 -3.60
C ILE A 57 3.63 -0.86 -3.10
N ILE A 58 3.20 -0.87 -1.85
CA ILE A 58 2.57 0.28 -1.19
C ILE A 58 3.54 0.80 -0.14
N THR A 59 3.89 2.08 -0.18
CA THR A 59 4.74 2.71 0.83
C THR A 59 3.93 3.75 1.59
N LEU A 60 3.80 3.58 2.90
CA LEU A 60 3.21 4.58 3.80
C LEU A 60 4.36 5.30 4.51
N SER A 61 4.36 6.63 4.49
CA SER A 61 5.45 7.44 5.04
C SER A 61 4.93 8.59 5.91
N GLY A 62 5.56 8.76 7.07
CA GLY A 62 5.50 9.99 7.86
C GLY A 62 6.82 10.76 7.80
N TYR A 63 7.03 11.70 8.73
CA TYR A 63 8.25 12.53 8.72
C TYR A 63 9.54 11.76 9.00
N ASN A 64 9.50 10.73 9.86
CA ASN A 64 10.67 10.00 10.34
C ASN A 64 10.47 8.48 10.35
N TRP A 65 9.49 7.98 9.59
CA TRP A 65 9.18 6.56 9.51
C TRP A 65 8.59 6.21 8.14
N SER A 66 8.77 4.96 7.75
CA SER A 66 8.09 4.39 6.59
C SER A 66 7.79 2.91 6.81
N VAL A 67 6.73 2.43 6.18
CA VAL A 67 6.44 1.00 6.03
C VAL A 67 6.18 0.71 4.56
N LYS A 68 6.84 -0.33 4.06
CA LYS A 68 6.67 -0.83 2.71
C LYS A 68 5.90 -2.14 2.79
N LEU A 69 4.79 -2.19 2.08
CA LEU A 69 3.89 -3.32 1.99
C LEU A 69 3.91 -3.88 0.57
N LYS A 70 3.69 -5.18 0.45
CA LYS A 70 3.55 -5.87 -0.84
C LYS A 70 2.23 -6.62 -0.87
N THR A 71 1.48 -6.46 -1.96
CA THR A 71 0.30 -7.29 -2.21
C THR A 71 0.70 -8.59 -2.90
N THR A 72 0.08 -9.70 -2.51
CA THR A 72 0.47 -11.05 -2.93
C THR A 72 -0.68 -11.85 -3.54
N HIS A 73 -1.92 -11.43 -3.33
CA HIS A 73 -3.13 -12.08 -3.85
C HIS A 73 -4.03 -11.08 -4.60
N HIS A 74 -5.07 -11.61 -5.25
CA HIS A 74 -6.13 -10.84 -5.88
C HIS A 74 -7.49 -11.41 -5.44
N PRO A 75 -8.36 -10.62 -4.78
CA PRO A 75 -8.16 -9.24 -4.34
C PRO A 75 -7.26 -9.13 -3.10
N ALA A 76 -6.46 -8.05 -2.98
CA ALA A 76 -5.72 -7.73 -1.76
C ALA A 76 -6.31 -6.49 -1.07
N GLY A 77 -6.39 -6.52 0.26
CA GLY A 77 -7.07 -5.48 1.03
C GLY A 77 -6.66 -5.44 2.49
N LEU A 78 -7.01 -4.34 3.16
CA LEU A 78 -6.85 -4.12 4.59
C LEU A 78 -8.17 -3.59 5.14
N GLU A 79 -8.66 -4.23 6.19
CA GLU A 79 -9.80 -3.70 6.94
C GLU A 79 -9.44 -2.36 7.61
N PRO A 80 -10.42 -1.44 7.80
CA PRO A 80 -10.17 -0.13 8.38
C PRO A 80 -9.60 -0.23 9.80
N ASN A 81 -8.35 0.17 9.99
CA ASN A 81 -7.69 0.16 11.30
C ASN A 81 -6.67 1.30 11.44
N ASP A 82 -6.22 1.54 12.67
CA ASP A 82 -5.27 2.60 13.00
C ASP A 82 -3.94 2.38 12.25
N ILE A 83 -3.45 3.41 11.56
CA ILE A 83 -2.24 3.34 10.71
C ILE A 83 -1.01 2.94 11.52
N ASP A 84 -0.87 3.48 12.73
CA ASP A 84 0.27 3.20 13.60
C ASP A 84 0.23 1.76 14.14
N TYR A 85 -0.93 1.11 14.21
CA TYR A 85 -1.01 -0.32 14.50
C TYR A 85 -0.32 -1.14 13.41
N TYR A 86 -0.69 -0.95 12.14
CA TYR A 86 -0.07 -1.69 11.03
C TYR A 86 1.43 -1.41 10.92
N ALA A 87 1.85 -0.16 11.10
CA ALA A 87 3.25 0.23 10.98
C ALA A 87 4.15 -0.27 12.14
N ARG A 88 3.57 -0.63 13.30
CA ARG A 88 4.33 -1.05 14.49
C ARG A 88 4.27 -2.53 14.78
N THR A 89 3.11 -3.16 14.59
CA THR A 89 2.82 -4.51 15.09
C THR A 89 3.53 -5.61 14.32
N TYR A 90 3.67 -5.46 13.00
CA TYR A 90 4.09 -6.55 12.11
C TYR A 90 5.57 -6.48 11.80
N ASP A 91 6.29 -7.59 11.98
CA ASP A 91 7.70 -7.69 11.59
C ASP A 91 7.89 -7.71 10.07
N ASN A 92 9.13 -7.49 9.61
CA ASN A 92 9.44 -7.62 8.19
C ASN A 92 9.22 -9.07 7.73
N ASN A 93 8.69 -9.22 6.52
CA ASN A 93 8.19 -10.46 5.90
C ASN A 93 6.99 -11.10 6.62
N ALA A 94 6.30 -10.37 7.49
CA ALA A 94 5.06 -10.84 8.11
C ALA A 94 3.84 -10.47 7.27
N PHE A 95 2.90 -11.40 7.15
CA PHE A 95 1.57 -11.13 6.61
C PHE A 95 0.70 -10.40 7.64
N ILE A 96 -0.02 -9.36 7.20
CA ILE A 96 -0.98 -8.63 8.02
C ILE A 96 -2.23 -9.50 8.18
N LYS A 97 -2.58 -9.87 9.41
CA LYS A 97 -3.67 -10.81 9.69
C LYS A 97 -5.05 -10.22 9.40
N GLU A 98 -5.21 -8.92 9.61
CA GLU A 98 -6.44 -8.18 9.27
C GLU A 98 -6.46 -7.77 7.77
N GLY A 99 -5.48 -8.26 7.00
CA GLY A 99 -5.34 -8.00 5.59
C GLY A 99 -5.48 -9.26 4.75
N LEU A 100 -6.13 -9.14 3.61
CA LEU A 100 -6.09 -10.17 2.58
C LEU A 100 -4.85 -9.95 1.71
N GLY A 101 -3.86 -10.83 1.84
CA GLY A 101 -2.70 -10.86 0.95
C GLY A 101 -1.80 -9.64 0.98
N VAL A 102 -1.63 -9.02 2.15
CA VAL A 102 -0.70 -7.90 2.37
C VAL A 102 0.45 -8.35 3.27
N GLU A 103 1.68 -8.18 2.79
CA GLU A 103 2.92 -8.53 3.47
C GLU A 103 3.72 -7.26 3.80
N VAL A 104 4.30 -7.18 5.00
CA VAL A 104 5.26 -6.12 5.35
C VAL A 104 6.62 -6.47 4.77
N MET A 105 7.13 -5.68 3.84
CA MET A 105 8.45 -5.89 3.24
C MET A 105 9.56 -5.29 4.11
N GLU A 106 9.36 -4.05 4.55
CA GLU A 106 10.39 -3.24 5.19
C GLU A 106 9.74 -2.17 6.05
N LYS A 107 10.43 -1.80 7.14
CA LYS A 107 10.05 -0.70 8.04
C LYS A 107 11.27 0.11 8.41
N THR A 108 11.08 1.42 8.52
CA THR A 108 12.08 2.33 9.10
C THR A 108 11.44 3.24 10.13
N GLY A 109 12.22 3.62 11.14
CA GLY A 109 11.75 4.49 12.21
C GLY A 109 10.61 3.88 13.04
N THR A 110 9.80 4.73 13.64
CA THR A 110 8.63 4.30 14.42
C THR A 110 7.49 5.26 14.15
N ALA A 111 6.42 4.74 13.55
CA ALA A 111 5.21 5.53 13.31
C ALA A 111 4.68 6.10 14.61
N SER A 112 4.21 7.34 14.63
CA SER A 112 3.35 7.84 15.71
C SER A 112 1.92 7.97 15.20
N ARG A 113 0.96 7.97 16.12
CA ARG A 113 -0.44 8.23 15.79
C ARG A 113 -0.58 9.55 15.03
N ASP A 114 -1.45 9.61 14.03
CA ASP A 114 -1.76 10.81 13.22
C ASP A 114 -0.59 11.37 12.39
N SER A 115 0.48 10.60 12.20
CA SER A 115 1.71 11.11 11.59
C SER A 115 1.90 10.76 10.11
N LEU A 116 0.94 10.07 9.49
CA LEU A 116 0.99 9.74 8.06
C LEU A 116 1.00 11.01 7.21
N LYS A 117 1.85 11.06 6.19
CA LYS A 117 1.97 12.22 5.28
C LYS A 117 1.86 11.85 3.82
N LYS A 118 2.27 10.64 3.45
CA LYS A 118 2.33 10.24 2.04
C LYS A 118 2.02 8.75 1.89
N ILE A 119 1.32 8.42 0.82
CA ILE A 119 1.13 7.05 0.33
C ILE A 119 1.64 7.00 -1.11
N GLU A 120 2.45 6.00 -1.41
CA GLU A 120 2.91 5.69 -2.77
C GLU A 120 2.53 4.26 -3.13
N VAL A 121 1.97 4.05 -4.32
CA VAL A 121 1.61 2.73 -4.83
C VAL A 121 2.33 2.53 -6.16
N THR A 122 3.27 1.60 -6.21
CA THR A 122 3.95 1.20 -7.43
C THR A 122 3.37 -0.12 -7.91
N LEU A 123 2.79 -0.11 -9.11
CA LEU A 123 2.20 -1.29 -9.73
C LEU A 123 3.28 -2.19 -10.33
N SER A 124 3.01 -3.50 -10.36
CA SER A 124 3.89 -4.46 -11.02
C SER A 124 4.03 -4.13 -12.52
N LYS A 125 5.21 -4.37 -13.09
CA LYS A 125 5.40 -4.30 -14.53
C LYS A 125 4.57 -5.36 -15.24
N GLN A 126 4.22 -5.11 -16.49
CA GLN A 126 3.51 -6.09 -17.32
C GLN A 126 4.35 -7.37 -17.42
N PRO A 127 3.75 -8.55 -17.14
CA PRO A 127 4.42 -9.84 -17.34
C PRO A 127 4.89 -9.98 -18.79
N GLY A 128 6.15 -10.40 -18.99
CA GLY A 128 6.70 -10.68 -20.33
C GLY A 128 7.47 -9.53 -20.99
N LEU A 129 7.59 -8.36 -20.36
CA LEU A 129 8.57 -7.35 -20.78
C LEU A 129 9.94 -7.68 -20.13
N PRO A 130 10.99 -8.01 -20.90
CA PRO A 130 12.32 -8.16 -20.34
C PRO A 130 12.72 -6.83 -19.69
N SER A 131 13.27 -6.89 -18.48
CA SER A 131 14.03 -5.79 -17.91
C SER A 131 15.14 -5.44 -18.89
N THR A 132 15.00 -4.32 -19.60
CA THR A 132 16.11 -3.76 -20.38
C THR A 132 17.15 -3.29 -19.40
N SER A 133 18.01 -4.21 -18.94
CA SER A 133 19.35 -3.87 -18.53
C SER A 133 20.02 -3.28 -19.75
N ARG A 134 20.18 -1.95 -19.78
CA ARG A 134 21.19 -1.33 -20.63
C ARG A 134 22.45 -1.26 -19.79
N GLU A 135 23.46 -1.98 -20.28
CA GLU A 135 24.87 -1.87 -19.94
C GLU A 135 25.39 -0.43 -20.06
#